data_AF-A0A0A9I1Q7-F1
#
_entry.id   AF-A0A0A9I1Q7-F1
#
_cell.length_a   1.000
_cell.length_b   1.000
_cell.length_c   1.000
_cell.angle_alpha   90.00
_cell.angle_beta   90.00
_cell.angle_gamma   90.00
#
_symmetry.space_group_name_H-M   'P 1'
#
loop_
_entity.id
_entity.type
_entity.pdbx_description
1 polymer ?
#
loop_
_entity_poly.entity_id
_entity_poly.type
_entity_poly.pdbx_seq_one_letter_code
_entity_poly.pdbx_strand_id
1 'polypeptide(L)'
;MIKITFHTRITVARNPPTTFPQILCNPITFSQVLSFLGEKKNLIDVIGVITEVVESTWAHLSSQPNPTLHRNIILKDFNDVELKITLWGQRATQFNVDNIYDPSECKPIVALFVGGLIKSYQGECYHSGNSACHWYLNPNIPEAEIFYNRYKICFFATDGTAEAEMICFGELAQRIVGKLVEALI
;
A
#
# COMPACT_ATOMS: atom_id res chain seq x y z
N MET A 1 0.54 -0.53 27.52
CA MET A 1 0.24 -1.91 27.09
C MET A 1 -0.92 -2.43 27.93
N ILE A 2 -2.01 -2.84 27.31
CA ILE A 2 -3.14 -3.48 28.04
C ILE A 2 -2.79 -4.96 28.21
N LYS A 3 -2.91 -5.49 29.43
CA LYS A 3 -2.66 -6.90 29.73
C LYS A 3 -3.98 -7.61 29.97
N ILE A 4 -4.25 -8.65 29.19
CA ILE A 4 -5.38 -9.55 29.43
C ILE A 4 -5.02 -10.44 30.65
N THR A 5 -5.95 -10.55 31.59
CA THR A 5 -5.81 -11.36 32.80
C THR A 5 -7.03 -12.26 32.97
N PHE A 6 -7.02 -13.16 33.96
CA PHE A 6 -8.18 -13.99 34.27
C PHE A 6 -9.41 -13.19 34.76
N HIS A 7 -9.22 -11.91 35.12
CA HIS A 7 -10.31 -10.99 35.45
C HIS A 7 -10.85 -10.21 34.25
N THR A 8 -10.20 -10.28 33.09
CA THR A 8 -10.62 -9.54 31.90
C THR A 8 -11.86 -10.17 31.29
N ARG A 9 -12.91 -9.37 31.11
CA ARG A 9 -14.14 -9.78 30.42
C ARG A 9 -14.19 -9.08 29.06
N ILE A 10 -14.22 -9.87 27.99
CA ILE A 10 -14.37 -9.39 26.61
C ILE A 10 -15.78 -9.76 26.16
N THR A 11 -16.53 -8.78 25.67
CA THR A 11 -17.87 -8.98 25.12
C THR A 11 -17.97 -8.29 23.77
N VAL A 12 -18.75 -8.87 22.86
CA VAL A 12 -18.92 -8.34 21.51
C VAL A 12 -19.78 -7.07 21.56
N ALA A 13 -19.24 -5.95 21.06
CA ALA A 13 -20.02 -4.74 20.83
C ALA A 13 -20.83 -4.91 19.52
N ARG A 14 -22.11 -5.28 19.64
CA ARG A 14 -22.95 -5.58 18.46
C ARG A 14 -23.35 -4.35 17.65
N ASN A 15 -23.50 -3.19 18.31
CA ASN A 15 -23.91 -1.93 17.69
C ASN A 15 -22.97 -0.81 18.17
N PRO A 16 -21.70 -0.80 17.72
CA PRO A 16 -20.81 0.30 18.06
C PRO A 16 -21.37 1.62 17.51
N PRO A 17 -21.11 2.77 18.16
CA PRO A 17 -21.47 4.07 17.61
C PRO A 17 -20.92 4.24 16.19
N THR A 18 -21.67 4.92 15.32
CA THR A 18 -21.20 5.25 13.95
C THR A 18 -19.95 6.15 13.95
N THR A 19 -19.67 6.80 15.08
CA THR A 19 -18.46 7.59 15.31
C THR A 19 -17.23 6.76 15.70
N PHE A 20 -17.38 5.46 15.94
CA PHE A 20 -16.25 4.59 16.27
C PHE A 20 -15.40 4.37 15.01
N PRO A 21 -14.11 4.78 15.00
CA PRO A 21 -13.30 4.68 13.81
C PRO A 21 -13.03 3.22 13.45
N GLN A 22 -13.24 2.87 12.18
CA GLN A 22 -12.93 1.53 11.67
C GLN A 22 -11.43 1.37 11.42
N ILE A 23 -10.77 2.46 10.99
CA ILE A 23 -9.34 2.53 10.73
C ILE A 23 -8.81 3.76 11.46
N LEU A 24 -7.77 3.56 12.25
CA LEU A 24 -6.99 4.64 12.84
C LEU A 24 -5.59 4.58 12.21
N CYS A 25 -5.25 5.60 11.43
CA CYS A 25 -3.97 5.68 10.73
C CYS A 25 -3.49 7.13 10.68
N ASN A 26 -2.19 7.31 10.46
CA ASN A 26 -1.59 8.61 10.15
C ASN A 26 -0.48 8.42 9.11
N PRO A 27 -0.84 8.17 7.83
CA PRO A 27 0.13 7.82 6.81
C PRO A 27 1.05 9.00 6.49
N ILE A 28 2.35 8.72 6.36
CA ILE A 28 3.35 9.71 5.93
C ILE A 28 3.57 9.64 4.41
N THR A 29 4.10 10.70 3.83
CA THR A 29 4.52 10.71 2.42
C THR A 29 5.79 9.89 2.23
N PHE A 30 6.01 9.33 1.03
CA PHE A 30 7.16 8.45 0.83
C PHE A 30 8.48 9.21 0.88
N SER A 31 8.48 10.50 0.51
CA SER A 31 9.61 11.42 0.69
C SER A 31 10.07 11.57 2.15
N GLN A 32 9.18 11.36 3.13
CA GLN A 32 9.49 11.46 4.55
C GLN A 32 10.00 10.14 5.15
N VAL A 33 9.76 9.00 4.49
CA VAL A 33 10.08 7.66 5.01
C VAL A 33 11.53 7.53 5.45
N LEU A 34 12.47 8.06 4.67
CA LEU A 34 13.91 8.00 4.99
C LEU A 34 14.27 8.66 6.33
N SER A 35 13.50 9.66 6.79
CA SER A 35 13.73 10.31 8.08
C SER A 35 13.47 9.40 9.28
N PHE A 36 12.77 8.28 9.08
CA PHE A 36 12.46 7.29 10.10
C PHE A 36 13.36 6.05 10.03
N LEU A 37 14.38 6.03 9.17
CA LEU A 37 15.27 4.89 9.01
C LEU A 37 15.97 4.55 10.34
N GLY A 38 15.75 3.33 10.83
CA GLY A 38 16.34 2.84 12.08
C GLY A 38 15.61 3.27 13.35
N GLU A 39 14.58 4.12 13.26
CA GLU A 39 13.67 4.39 14.37
C GLU A 39 12.87 3.13 14.70
N LYS A 40 12.65 2.90 16.00
CA LYS A 40 11.97 1.69 16.53
C LYS A 40 10.82 2.01 17.47
N LYS A 41 10.69 3.26 17.92
CA LYS A 41 9.65 3.70 18.85
C LYS A 41 8.31 3.91 18.16
N ASN A 42 8.35 4.45 16.94
CA ASN A 42 7.15 4.78 16.18
C ASN A 42 7.01 3.80 15.02
N LEU A 43 5.84 3.17 14.95
CA LEU A 43 5.44 2.45 13.76
C LEU A 43 4.91 3.44 12.74
N ILE A 44 5.22 3.19 11.47
CA ILE A 44 4.94 4.07 10.36
C ILE A 44 3.81 3.47 9.52
N ASP A 45 2.85 4.33 9.18
CA ASP A 45 1.78 4.04 8.24
C ASP A 45 2.12 4.68 6.89
N VAL A 46 1.78 4.01 5.80
CA VAL A 46 2.01 4.48 4.42
C VAL A 46 0.83 4.09 3.53
N ILE A 47 0.48 4.94 2.58
CA ILE A 47 -0.59 4.69 1.61
C ILE A 47 -0.12 4.98 0.19
N GLY A 48 -0.48 4.12 -0.75
CA GLY A 48 -0.14 4.29 -2.15
C GLY A 48 -0.85 3.29 -3.05
N VAL A 49 -0.64 3.43 -4.35
CA VAL A 49 -1.11 2.49 -5.37
C VAL A 49 -0.13 1.32 -5.47
N ILE A 50 -0.65 0.08 -5.43
CA ILE A 50 0.16 -1.10 -5.71
C ILE A 50 0.50 -1.13 -7.21
N THR A 51 1.79 -1.15 -7.52
CA THR A 51 2.28 -1.27 -8.90
C THR A 51 2.89 -2.63 -9.18
N GLU A 52 3.33 -3.34 -8.14
CA GLU A 52 3.96 -4.66 -8.28
C GLU A 52 3.76 -5.48 -7.00
N VAL A 53 3.51 -6.78 -7.17
CA VAL A 53 3.54 -7.78 -6.09
C VAL A 53 4.45 -8.91 -6.52
N VAL A 54 5.58 -9.06 -5.83
CA VAL A 54 6.58 -10.08 -6.17
C VAL A 54 6.20 -11.42 -5.53
N GLU A 55 6.54 -12.52 -6.19
CA GLU A 55 6.43 -13.85 -5.59
C GLU A 55 7.23 -13.96 -4.28
N SER A 56 6.75 -14.79 -3.36
CA SER A 56 7.42 -14.94 -2.07
C SER A 56 8.73 -15.69 -2.21
N THR A 57 9.77 -15.20 -1.53
CA THR A 57 11.11 -15.81 -1.54
C THR A 57 11.66 -15.92 -0.12
N TRP A 58 12.67 -16.77 0.09
CA TRP A 58 13.30 -16.95 1.39
C TRP A 58 14.53 -16.08 1.52
N ALA A 59 14.66 -15.38 2.65
CA ALA A 59 15.85 -14.60 2.97
C ALA A 59 16.45 -15.06 4.30
N HIS A 60 17.78 -15.19 4.33
CA HIS A 60 18.51 -15.49 5.56
C HIS A 60 18.88 -14.18 6.27
N LEU A 61 18.31 -13.97 7.46
CA LEU A 61 18.64 -12.82 8.30
C LEU A 61 19.70 -13.24 9.30
N SER A 62 20.76 -12.45 9.47
CA SER A 62 21.85 -12.77 10.43
C SER A 62 21.37 -12.90 11.88
N SER A 63 20.23 -12.28 12.20
CA SER A 63 19.61 -12.32 13.52
C SER A 63 18.77 -13.57 13.79
N GLN A 64 18.50 -14.42 12.78
CA GLN A 64 17.68 -15.61 12.92
C GLN A 64 18.42 -16.86 12.46
N PRO A 65 18.23 -18.01 13.15
CA PRO A 65 18.91 -19.25 12.79
C PRO A 65 18.37 -19.88 11.50
N ASN A 66 17.11 -19.59 11.14
CA ASN A 66 16.44 -20.14 9.97
C ASN A 66 16.09 -19.02 8.99
N PRO A 67 16.11 -19.30 7.68
CA PRO A 67 15.57 -18.39 6.67
C PRO A 67 14.11 -18.02 6.99
N THR A 68 13.74 -16.78 6.67
CA THR A 68 12.36 -16.28 6.82
C THR A 68 11.79 -15.98 5.44
N LEU A 69 10.57 -16.45 5.19
CA LEU A 69 9.83 -16.11 3.98
C LEU A 69 9.52 -14.62 3.97
N HIS A 70 9.69 -13.98 2.82
CA HIS A 70 9.29 -12.59 2.61
C HIS A 70 8.59 -12.40 1.27
N ARG A 71 7.83 -11.31 1.17
CA ARG A 71 7.14 -10.89 -0.04
C ARG A 71 7.34 -9.39 -0.19
N ASN A 72 7.80 -8.97 -1.38
CA ASN A 72 7.98 -7.57 -1.72
C ASN A 72 6.79 -7.06 -2.51
N ILE A 73 6.38 -5.83 -2.21
CA ILE A 73 5.29 -5.12 -2.86
C ILE A 73 5.82 -3.71 -3.14
N ILE A 74 5.58 -3.19 -4.34
CA ILE A 74 5.96 -1.83 -4.70
C ILE A 74 4.72 -0.96 -4.69
N LEU A 75 4.78 0.12 -3.91
CA LEU A 75 3.77 1.17 -3.91
C LEU A 75 4.28 2.42 -4.61
N LYS A 76 3.39 3.17 -5.23
CA LYS A 76 3.60 4.57 -5.60
C LYS A 76 2.70 5.51 -4.82
N ASP A 77 3.25 6.61 -4.32
CA ASP A 77 2.45 7.68 -3.73
C ASP A 77 1.88 8.61 -4.82
N PHE A 78 1.20 9.67 -4.41
CA PHE A 78 0.56 10.62 -5.33
C PHE A 78 1.56 11.43 -6.17
N ASN A 79 2.83 11.51 -5.75
CA ASN A 79 3.92 12.18 -6.47
C ASN A 79 4.73 11.20 -7.33
N ASP A 80 4.21 9.99 -7.55
CA ASP A 80 4.88 8.90 -8.29
C ASP A 80 6.21 8.46 -7.65
N VAL A 81 6.41 8.74 -6.35
CA VAL A 81 7.55 8.23 -5.59
C VAL A 81 7.27 6.77 -5.24
N GLU A 82 8.26 5.90 -5.47
CA GLU A 82 8.16 4.48 -5.14
C GLU A 82 8.59 4.18 -3.71
N LEU A 83 7.88 3.25 -3.07
CA LEU A 83 8.27 2.67 -1.79
C LEU A 83 8.10 1.15 -1.84
N LYS A 84 9.18 0.44 -1.51
CA LYS A 84 9.15 -1.00 -1.30
C LYS A 84 8.57 -1.32 0.08
N ILE A 85 7.57 -2.19 0.11
CA ILE A 85 7.05 -2.83 1.30
C ILE A 85 7.55 -4.27 1.31
N THR A 86 8.13 -4.71 2.43
CA THR A 86 8.53 -6.11 2.63
C THR A 86 7.79 -6.71 3.80
N LEU A 87 6.90 -7.64 3.50
CA LEU A 87 6.18 -8.46 4.48
C LEU A 87 7.00 -9.69 4.84
N TRP A 88 7.03 -10.05 6.12
CA TRP A 88 7.84 -11.16 6.63
C TRP A 88 6.99 -12.27 7.28
N GLY A 89 7.48 -13.51 7.17
CA GLY A 89 6.89 -14.68 7.80
C GLY A 89 5.42 -14.84 7.43
N GLN A 90 4.57 -14.98 8.46
CA GLN A 90 3.14 -15.18 8.26
C GLN A 90 2.47 -14.05 7.44
N ARG A 91 2.94 -12.80 7.56
CA ARG A 91 2.37 -11.69 6.77
C ARG A 91 2.67 -11.83 5.28
N ALA A 92 3.84 -12.37 4.92
CA ALA A 92 4.18 -12.64 3.53
C ALA A 92 3.20 -13.64 2.90
N THR A 93 2.81 -14.69 3.64
CA THR A 93 1.87 -15.72 3.17
C THR A 93 0.43 -15.23 3.13
N GLN A 94 0.03 -14.37 4.07
CA GLN A 94 -1.35 -13.86 4.18
C GLN A 94 -1.70 -12.80 3.13
N PHE A 95 -0.72 -12.08 2.61
CA PHE A 95 -0.96 -11.06 1.60
C PHE A 95 -1.22 -11.71 0.26
N ASN A 96 -2.46 -11.68 -0.22
CA ASN A 96 -2.80 -12.14 -1.57
C ASN A 96 -3.64 -11.07 -2.28
N VAL A 97 -3.32 -10.83 -3.56
CA VAL A 97 -4.04 -9.92 -4.44
C VAL A 97 -4.09 -10.60 -5.80
N ASP A 98 -5.29 -10.94 -6.28
CA ASP A 98 -5.46 -11.73 -7.50
C ASP A 98 -5.07 -10.94 -8.76
N ASN A 99 -5.33 -9.63 -8.79
CA ASN A 99 -4.84 -8.69 -9.80
C ASN A 99 -4.57 -7.34 -9.15
N ILE A 100 -3.48 -6.67 -9.50
CA ILE A 100 -3.15 -5.31 -9.01
C ILE A 100 -4.01 -4.21 -9.65
N TYR A 101 -4.86 -4.61 -10.60
CA TYR A 101 -5.77 -3.78 -11.36
C TYR A 101 -7.10 -4.51 -11.49
N ASP A 102 -8.20 -3.83 -11.17
CA ASP A 102 -9.55 -4.33 -11.44
C ASP A 102 -9.94 -3.91 -12.86
N PRO A 103 -10.09 -4.83 -13.83
CA PRO A 103 -10.47 -4.49 -15.19
C PRO A 103 -11.91 -3.98 -15.32
N SER A 104 -12.80 -4.38 -14.41
CA SER A 104 -14.23 -4.05 -14.47
C SER A 104 -14.49 -2.61 -14.00
N GLU A 105 -13.79 -2.18 -12.95
CA GLU A 105 -13.80 -0.79 -12.48
C GLU A 105 -12.71 0.05 -13.16
N CYS A 106 -11.80 -0.62 -13.84
CA CYS A 106 -10.58 -0.08 -14.41
C CYS A 106 -9.77 0.71 -13.34
N LYS A 107 -9.78 0.30 -12.07
CA LYS A 107 -9.15 1.06 -10.95
C LYS A 107 -7.86 0.39 -10.48
N PRO A 108 -6.80 1.18 -10.18
CA PRO A 108 -5.64 0.66 -9.47
C PRO A 108 -6.03 0.26 -8.05
N ILE A 109 -5.32 -0.71 -7.47
CA ILE A 109 -5.52 -1.05 -6.06
C ILE A 109 -4.74 -0.08 -5.18
N VAL A 110 -5.47 0.69 -4.38
CA VAL A 110 -4.90 1.55 -3.33
C VAL A 110 -4.71 0.70 -2.08
N ALA A 111 -3.54 0.75 -1.47
CA ALA A 111 -3.25 0.01 -0.26
C ALA A 111 -2.71 0.93 0.83
N LEU A 112 -3.36 0.87 1.99
CA LEU A 112 -2.85 1.42 3.23
C LEU A 112 -2.14 0.30 3.99
N PHE A 113 -0.84 0.48 4.27
CA PHE A 113 -0.09 -0.36 5.20
C PHE A 113 0.07 0.39 6.51
N VAL A 114 -0.43 -0.18 7.61
CA VAL A 114 -0.28 0.38 8.95
C VAL A 114 0.75 -0.42 9.74
N GLY A 115 1.46 0.25 10.64
CA GLY A 115 2.21 -0.45 11.69
C GLY A 115 3.54 -1.09 11.26
N GLY A 116 4.32 -0.47 10.38
CA GLY A 116 5.64 -0.98 9.97
C GLY A 116 6.83 -0.20 10.50
N LEU A 117 8.03 -0.75 10.27
CA LEU A 117 9.30 -0.08 10.60
C LEU A 117 10.08 0.21 9.33
N ILE A 118 10.75 1.36 9.27
CA ILE A 118 11.62 1.68 8.14
C ILE A 118 12.99 1.07 8.36
N LYS A 119 13.40 0.20 7.43
CA LYS A 119 14.66 -0.53 7.47
C LYS A 119 15.41 -0.35 6.17
N SER A 120 16.70 -0.66 6.21
CA SER A 120 17.52 -0.80 5.02
C SER A 120 18.18 -2.17 4.97
N TYR A 121 18.32 -2.71 3.77
CA TYR A 121 19.08 -3.92 3.50
C TYR A 121 19.80 -3.75 2.17
N GLN A 122 21.12 -4.00 2.16
CA GLN A 122 21.98 -3.80 0.99
C GLN A 122 21.84 -2.41 0.33
N GLY A 123 21.63 -1.37 1.14
CA GLY A 123 21.50 0.02 0.66
C GLY A 123 20.08 0.42 0.24
N GLU A 124 19.13 -0.51 0.15
CA GLU A 124 17.76 -0.21 -0.20
C GLU A 124 16.88 0.00 1.04
N CYS A 125 16.19 1.14 1.10
CA CYS A 125 15.21 1.44 2.14
C CYS A 125 13.86 0.79 1.83
N TYR A 126 13.19 0.25 2.85
CA TYR A 126 11.87 -0.36 2.72
C TYR A 126 11.06 -0.27 4.01
N HIS A 127 9.74 -0.32 3.86
CA HIS A 127 8.81 -0.49 4.97
C HIS A 127 8.69 -1.97 5.33
N SER A 128 9.10 -2.32 6.54
CA SER A 128 9.11 -3.69 7.06
C SER A 128 7.80 -3.99 7.77
N GLY A 129 6.95 -4.81 7.15
CA GLY A 129 5.72 -5.32 7.75
C GLY A 129 5.93 -6.65 8.47
N ASN A 130 5.86 -6.64 9.80
CA ASN A 130 5.98 -7.82 10.67
C ASN A 130 4.63 -8.13 11.36
N SER A 131 4.63 -8.76 12.54
CA SER A 131 3.40 -9.10 13.27
C SER A 131 2.47 -7.91 13.53
N ALA A 132 3.03 -6.72 13.80
CA ALA A 132 2.26 -5.50 14.10
C ALA A 132 1.66 -4.84 12.84
N CYS A 133 2.12 -5.23 11.65
CA CYS A 133 1.65 -4.64 10.41
C CYS A 133 0.31 -5.25 9.99
N HIS A 134 -0.57 -4.40 9.47
CA HIS A 134 -1.81 -4.76 8.80
C HIS A 134 -1.93 -3.94 7.51
N TRP A 135 -2.77 -4.37 6.58
CA TRP A 135 -3.08 -3.61 5.37
C TRP A 135 -4.57 -3.56 5.10
N TYR A 136 -4.99 -2.53 4.38
CA TYR A 136 -6.34 -2.36 3.87
C TYR A 136 -6.25 -2.08 2.38
N LEU A 137 -6.96 -2.86 1.57
CA LEU A 137 -7.07 -2.66 0.13
C LEU A 137 -8.31 -1.81 -0.14
N ASN A 138 -8.16 -0.83 -1.03
CA ASN A 138 -9.16 0.17 -1.37
C ASN A 138 -9.90 0.73 -0.14
N PRO A 139 -9.17 1.24 0.88
CA PRO A 139 -9.80 1.75 2.09
C PRO A 139 -10.68 2.97 1.77
N ASN A 140 -11.86 3.03 2.38
CA ASN A 140 -12.76 4.19 2.32
C ASN A 140 -12.40 5.18 3.43
N ILE A 141 -11.31 5.92 3.23
CA ILE A 141 -10.79 6.92 4.18
C ILE A 141 -10.38 8.19 3.42
N PRO A 142 -10.41 9.38 4.07
CA PRO A 142 -10.06 10.65 3.42
C PRO A 142 -8.66 10.65 2.76
N GLU A 143 -7.68 9.98 3.35
CA GLU A 143 -6.31 9.89 2.84
C GLU A 143 -6.22 9.11 1.53
N ALA A 144 -7.21 8.27 1.22
CA ALA A 144 -7.27 7.47 0.00
C ALA A 144 -7.95 8.19 -1.18
N GLU A 145 -8.78 9.22 -0.91
CA GLU A 145 -9.56 9.96 -1.91
C GLU A 145 -8.72 10.48 -3.07
N ILE A 146 -7.52 11.01 -2.78
CA ILE A 146 -6.62 11.56 -3.80
C ILE A 146 -6.18 10.51 -4.84
N PHE A 147 -6.14 9.24 -4.46
CA PHE A 147 -5.77 8.15 -5.36
C PHE A 147 -6.95 7.71 -6.23
N TYR A 148 -8.18 7.83 -5.75
CA TYR A 148 -9.40 7.50 -6.51
C TYR A 148 -9.79 8.58 -7.51
N ASN A 149 -9.53 9.84 -7.18
CA ASN A 149 -9.87 11.00 -8.00
C ASN A 149 -8.81 11.32 -9.08
N ARG A 150 -7.82 10.43 -9.28
CA ARG A 150 -6.74 10.64 -10.25
C ARG A 150 -7.25 10.47 -11.69
N TYR A 151 -6.86 11.39 -12.57
CA TYR A 151 -7.12 11.34 -14.01
C TYR A 151 -6.82 9.94 -14.55
N LYS A 152 -7.77 9.35 -15.28
CA LYS A 152 -7.62 8.04 -15.88
C LYS A 152 -8.12 8.08 -17.31
N ILE A 153 -7.26 7.66 -18.22
CA ILE A 153 -7.66 7.43 -19.61
C ILE A 153 -7.35 5.99 -19.99
N CYS A 154 -8.32 5.33 -20.60
CA CYS A 154 -8.11 4.09 -21.33
C CYS A 154 -8.18 4.47 -22.82
N PHE A 155 -7.18 4.06 -23.59
CA PHE A 155 -7.10 4.36 -25.01
C PHE A 155 -6.39 3.23 -25.75
N PHE A 156 -6.71 3.07 -27.02
CA PHE A 156 -5.96 2.19 -27.90
C PHE A 156 -4.82 2.98 -28.53
N ALA A 157 -3.62 2.42 -28.47
CA ALA A 157 -2.47 2.92 -29.20
C ALA A 157 -2.16 1.97 -30.35
N THR A 158 -1.93 2.51 -31.54
CA THR A 158 -1.51 1.75 -32.71
C THR A 158 -0.28 2.39 -33.33
N ASP A 159 0.65 1.56 -33.78
CA ASP A 159 1.81 1.96 -34.58
C ASP A 159 1.65 1.64 -36.08
N GLY A 160 0.44 1.21 -36.49
CA GLY A 160 0.15 0.73 -37.85
C GLY A 160 0.45 -0.75 -38.09
N THR A 161 1.08 -1.45 -37.14
CA THR A 161 1.32 -2.90 -37.21
C THR A 161 0.43 -3.68 -36.24
N ALA A 162 0.22 -3.13 -35.05
CA ALA A 162 -0.65 -3.69 -34.03
C ALA A 162 -1.42 -2.58 -33.31
N GLU A 163 -2.43 -2.97 -32.56
CA GLU A 163 -3.15 -2.11 -31.63
C GLU A 163 -3.06 -2.71 -30.23
N ALA A 164 -2.80 -1.87 -29.23
CA ALA A 164 -2.72 -2.25 -27.83
C ALA A 164 -3.62 -1.36 -27.00
N GLU A 165 -4.38 -1.96 -26.09
CA GLU A 165 -5.08 -1.23 -25.04
C GLU A 165 -4.07 -0.72 -24.02
N MET A 166 -4.10 0.59 -23.77
CA MET A 166 -3.22 1.27 -22.83
C MET A 166 -4.05 2.06 -21.82
N ILE A 167 -3.52 2.15 -20.59
CA ILE A 167 -4.12 2.96 -19.53
C ILE A 167 -3.05 3.95 -19.06
N CYS A 168 -3.42 5.22 -19.01
CA CYS A 168 -2.59 6.28 -18.42
C CYS A 168 -3.31 6.90 -17.23
N PHE A 169 -2.51 7.30 -16.23
CA PHE A 169 -2.99 7.92 -15.00
C PHE A 169 -2.36 9.29 -14.77
N GLY A 170 -3.03 10.14 -13.99
CA GLY A 170 -2.48 11.39 -13.46
C GLY A 170 -2.04 12.40 -14.52
N GLU A 171 -0.87 13.02 -14.32
CA GLU A 171 -0.35 14.05 -15.23
C GLU A 171 -0.14 13.54 -16.66
N LEU A 172 0.25 12.28 -16.85
CA LEU A 172 0.43 11.71 -18.19
C LEU A 172 -0.92 11.66 -18.93
N ALA A 173 -1.96 11.18 -18.25
CA ALA A 173 -3.32 11.19 -18.77
C ALA A 173 -3.82 12.62 -19.04
N GLN A 174 -3.62 13.53 -18.09
CA GLN A 174 -3.97 14.94 -18.23
C GLN A 174 -3.26 15.59 -19.43
N ARG A 175 -1.98 15.27 -19.65
CA ARG A 175 -1.19 15.77 -20.78
C ARG A 175 -1.70 15.23 -22.11
N ILE A 176 -2.13 13.97 -22.15
CA ILE A 176 -2.74 13.38 -23.36
C ILE A 176 -4.08 14.06 -23.66
N VAL A 177 -4.90 14.34 -22.65
CA VAL A 177 -6.23 14.96 -22.84
C VAL A 177 -6.16 16.47 -23.06
N GLY A 178 -5.15 17.14 -22.51
CA GLY A 178 -4.94 18.59 -22.64
C GLY A 178 -5.91 19.45 -21.81
N LYS A 179 -6.64 18.87 -20.85
CA LYS A 179 -7.60 19.57 -19.97
C LYS A 179 -7.45 19.13 -18.52
N LEU A 180 -7.81 19.98 -17.56
CA LEU A 180 -7.95 19.61 -16.15
C LEU A 180 -9.16 18.67 -15.95
N VAL A 181 -9.16 17.84 -14.90
CA VAL A 181 -10.18 16.77 -14.73
C VAL A 181 -11.52 17.40 -14.41
N GLU A 182 -11.47 18.48 -13.63
CA GLU A 182 -12.59 19.31 -13.21
C GLU A 182 -13.26 20.01 -14.40
N ALA A 183 -12.57 20.13 -15.54
CA ALA A 183 -13.10 20.72 -16.78
C ALA A 183 -13.73 19.67 -17.71
N LEU A 184 -13.75 18.39 -17.33
CA LEU A 184 -14.37 17.29 -18.09
C LEU A 184 -15.69 16.79 -17.48
N ILE A 185 -16.09 17.31 -16.31
CA ILE A 185 -17.30 16.90 -15.57
C ILE A 185 -18.44 17.88 -15.85
#